data_AF-A0A3N5UDD2-F1
#
_entry.id   AF-A0A3N5UDD2-F1
#
_cell.length_a   1.000
_cell.length_b   1.000
_cell.length_c   1.000
_cell.angle_alpha   90.00
_cell.angle_beta   90.00
_cell.angle_gamma   90.00
#
_symmetry.space_group_name_H-M   'P 1'
#
loop_
_entity.id
_entity.type
_entity.pdbx_description
1 polymer ?
#
loop_
_entity_poly.entity_id
_entity_poly.type
_entity_poly.pdbx_seq_one_letter_code
_entity_poly.pdbx_strand_id
1 'polypeptide(L)'
;MQNEQGAPEGRPLVSNRTMEIVVALLLLIGCGIVIYDTTRLGFRWIDGEGPAPGYYPFWVAAILGVSSLVNLASAVRGHGAGEIFVSLRPFGRVL
;
A
#
# COMPACT_ATOMS: atom_id res chain seq x y z
N MET A 1 -44.83 -2.30 16.70
CA MET A 1 -44.02 -2.18 15.47
C MET A 1 -42.94 -1.16 15.77
N GLN A 2 -41.76 -1.64 16.17
CA GLN A 2 -40.63 -0.80 16.59
C GLN A 2 -39.97 -0.23 15.33
N ASN A 3 -39.98 1.09 15.20
CA ASN A 3 -39.29 1.78 14.12
C ASN A 3 -37.77 1.68 14.38
N GLU A 4 -37.11 0.78 13.65
CA GLU A 4 -35.66 0.66 13.59
C GLU A 4 -35.08 1.89 12.89
N GLN A 5 -34.99 2.99 13.63
CA GLN A 5 -34.28 4.19 13.23
C GLN A 5 -32.82 3.79 12.96
N GLY A 6 -32.48 3.61 11.69
CA GLY A 6 -31.12 3.35 11.22
C GLY A 6 -30.18 4.35 11.87
N ALA A 7 -29.27 3.83 12.71
CA ALA A 7 -28.26 4.64 13.36
C ALA A 7 -27.53 5.45 12.28
N PRO A 8 -27.30 6.76 12.46
CA PRO A 8 -26.62 7.56 11.46
C PRO A 8 -25.23 6.97 11.25
N GLU A 9 -25.01 6.36 10.07
CA GLU A 9 -23.72 5.84 9.65
C GLU A 9 -22.69 6.95 9.85
N GLY A 10 -21.74 6.70 10.76
CA GLY A 10 -20.78 7.70 11.19
C GLY A 10 -20.03 8.21 9.97
N ARG A 11 -20.03 9.53 9.78
CA ARG A 11 -19.35 10.21 8.67
C ARG A 11 -17.92 9.68 8.53
N PRO A 12 -17.55 9.04 7.39
CA PRO A 12 -16.20 8.53 7.21
C PRO A 12 -15.20 9.70 7.25
N LEU A 13 -14.19 9.60 8.12
CA LEU A 13 -13.13 10.60 8.22
C LEU A 13 -12.23 10.63 6.97
N VAL A 14 -11.96 9.45 6.41
CA VAL A 14 -11.12 9.23 5.23
C VAL A 14 -11.67 8.03 4.44
N SER A 15 -11.68 8.13 3.10
CA SER A 15 -12.11 7.05 2.21
C SER A 15 -11.00 5.99 2.03
N ASN A 16 -11.38 4.71 1.87
CA ASN A 16 -10.45 3.63 1.50
C ASN A 16 -9.58 4.00 0.31
N ARG A 17 -10.19 4.61 -0.71
CA ARG A 17 -9.48 5.04 -1.92
C ARG A 17 -8.33 5.98 -1.60
N THR A 18 -8.53 6.91 -0.68
CA THR A 18 -7.47 7.82 -0.23
C THR A 18 -6.35 7.05 0.45
N MET A 19 -6.67 6.08 1.31
CA MET A 19 -5.65 5.26 1.98
C MET A 19 -4.90 4.35 1.02
N GLU A 20 -5.59 3.72 0.07
CA GLU A 20 -4.98 2.89 -0.99
C GLU A 20 -3.96 3.70 -1.80
N ILE A 21 -4.32 4.92 -2.19
CA ILE A 21 -3.43 5.84 -2.91
C ILE A 21 -2.23 6.21 -2.04
N VAL A 22 -2.44 6.63 -0.80
CA VAL A 22 -1.36 7.06 0.11
C VAL A 22 -0.39 5.92 0.37
N VAL A 23 -0.88 4.73 0.72
CA VAL A 23 -0.02 3.55 0.99
C VAL A 23 0.72 3.13 -0.28
N ALA A 24 0.06 3.11 -1.44
CA ALA A 24 0.72 2.78 -2.70
C ALA A 24 1.85 3.75 -3.03
N LEU A 25 1.65 5.06 -2.81
CA LEU A 25 2.70 6.07 -3.00
C LEU A 25 3.87 5.87 -2.03
N LEU A 26 3.61 5.62 -0.75
CA LEU A 26 4.65 5.36 0.24
C LEU A 26 5.48 4.12 -0.12
N LEU A 27 4.82 3.04 -0.55
CA LEU A 27 5.49 1.82 -1.00
C LEU A 27 6.31 2.06 -2.26
N LEU A 28 5.79 2.81 -3.24
CA LEU A 28 6.53 3.17 -4.45
C LEU A 28 7.78 3.98 -4.15
N ILE A 29 7.69 4.97 -3.25
CA ILE A 29 8.85 5.75 -2.81
C ILE A 29 9.89 4.84 -2.15
N GLY A 30 9.47 3.99 -1.21
CA GLY A 30 10.36 3.03 -0.54
C GLY A 30 11.03 2.06 -1.52
N CYS A 31 10.27 1.50 -2.46
CA CYS A 31 10.80 0.63 -3.51
C CYS A 31 11.80 1.38 -4.40
N GLY A 32 11.52 2.63 -4.75
CA GLY A 32 12.44 3.47 -5.53
C GLY A 32 13.78 3.69 -4.82
N ILE A 33 13.75 3.92 -3.50
CA ILE A 33 14.97 4.05 -2.68
C ILE A 33 15.76 2.74 -2.68
N VAL A 34 15.10 1.60 -2.43
CA VAL A 34 15.76 0.29 -2.41
C VAL A 34 16.34 -0.07 -3.78
N ILE A 35 15.60 0.17 -4.86
CA ILE A 35 16.08 -0.05 -6.23
C ILE A 35 17.31 0.81 -6.51
N TYR A 36 17.27 2.09 -6.15
CA TYR A 36 18.42 2.97 -6.34
C TYR A 36 19.66 2.49 -5.58
N ASP A 37 19.52 2.12 -4.30
CA ASP A 37 20.64 1.62 -3.50
C ASP A 37 21.20 0.29 -4.05
N THR A 38 20.31 -0.64 -4.39
CA THR A 38 20.70 -1.96 -4.93
C THR A 38 21.28 -1.90 -6.34
N THR A 39 20.93 -0.88 -7.14
CA THR A 39 21.62 -0.61 -8.41
C THR A 39 23.06 -0.17 -8.21
N ARG A 40 23.36 0.56 -7.12
CA ARG A 40 24.73 0.93 -6.76
C ARG A 40 25.52 -0.24 -6.18
N LEU A 41 24.89 -1.09 -5.37
CA LEU A 41 25.49 -2.28 -4.78
C LEU A 41 25.67 -3.44 -5.78
N GLY A 42 24.96 -3.39 -6.91
CA GLY A 42 24.89 -4.47 -7.88
C GLY A 42 23.79 -5.49 -7.52
N PHE A 43 22.92 -5.77 -8.49
CA PHE A 43 21.79 -6.67 -8.34
C PHE A 43 21.83 -7.87 -9.30
N ARG A 44 22.98 -8.11 -9.94
CA ARG A 44 23.15 -9.18 -10.92
C ARG A 44 23.75 -10.41 -10.25
N TRP A 45 23.55 -11.57 -10.89
CA TRP A 45 24.29 -12.76 -10.54
C TRP A 45 25.73 -12.59 -11.03
N ILE A 46 26.70 -12.90 -10.16
CA ILE A 46 28.12 -12.87 -10.47
C ILE A 46 28.56 -14.31 -10.70
N ASP A 47 29.12 -14.57 -11.88
CA ASP A 47 29.55 -15.91 -12.28
C ASP A 47 30.63 -16.43 -11.32
N GLY A 48 30.42 -17.63 -10.76
CA GLY A 48 31.34 -18.25 -9.80
C GLY A 48 31.29 -17.73 -8.36
N GLU A 49 30.66 -16.58 -8.11
CA GLU A 49 30.55 -15.97 -6.77
C GLU A 49 29.11 -16.03 -6.21
N GLY A 50 28.10 -16.07 -7.08
CA GLY A 50 26.69 -16.13 -6.69
C GLY A 50 25.98 -14.77 -6.75
N PRO A 51 24.88 -14.56 -6.00
CA PRO A 51 24.10 -13.34 -6.08
C PRO A 51 24.88 -12.16 -5.46
N ALA A 52 24.91 -11.03 -6.17
CA ALA A 52 25.45 -9.80 -5.60
C ALA A 52 24.65 -9.36 -4.36
N PRO A 53 25.23 -8.53 -3.46
CA PRO A 53 24.56 -8.08 -2.24
C PRO A 53 23.19 -7.43 -2.48
N GLY A 54 23.03 -6.70 -3.59
CA GLY A 54 21.78 -6.06 -3.98
C GLY A 54 20.79 -6.96 -4.74
N TYR A 55 21.16 -8.19 -5.11
CA TYR A 55 20.37 -9.05 -6.00
C TYR A 55 18.97 -9.31 -5.45
N TYR A 56 18.90 -9.85 -4.24
CA TYR A 56 17.63 -10.19 -3.60
C TYR A 56 16.74 -8.96 -3.34
N PRO A 57 17.22 -7.92 -2.63
CA PRO A 57 16.38 -6.74 -2.34
C PRO A 57 15.92 -6.01 -3.60
N PHE A 58 16.69 -6.00 -4.69
CA PHE A 58 16.27 -5.39 -5.96
C PHE A 58 15.02 -6.05 -6.53
N TRP A 59 15.02 -7.38 -6.65
CA TRP A 59 13.89 -8.10 -7.26
C TRP A 59 12.63 -8.04 -6.39
N VAL A 60 12.77 -8.09 -5.06
CA VAL A 60 11.64 -7.91 -4.14
C VAL A 60 11.05 -6.50 -4.29
N ALA A 61 11.90 -5.46 -4.31
CA ALA A 61 11.45 -4.08 -4.50
C ALA A 61 10.84 -3.86 -5.89
N ALA A 62 11.36 -4.50 -6.93
CA ALA A 62 10.82 -4.40 -8.29
C ALA A 62 9.39 -4.99 -8.36
N ILE A 63 9.18 -6.21 -7.86
CA ILE A 63 7.86 -6.86 -7.87
C ILE A 63 6.87 -6.06 -7.00
N LEU A 64 7.28 -5.68 -5.79
CA LEU A 64 6.44 -4.90 -4.89
C LEU A 64 6.10 -3.52 -5.47
N GLY A 65 7.06 -2.88 -6.14
CA GLY A 65 6.86 -1.60 -6.83
C GLY A 65 5.84 -1.74 -7.97
N VAL A 66 5.93 -2.79 -8.78
CA VAL A 66 4.93 -3.08 -9.83
C VAL A 66 3.55 -3.33 -9.23
N SER A 67 3.44 -4.15 -8.19
CA SER A 67 2.17 -4.39 -7.49
C SER A 67 1.58 -3.11 -6.92
N SER A 68 2.41 -2.24 -6.34
CA SER A 68 2.00 -0.94 -5.81
C SER A 68 1.51 0.00 -6.90
N LEU A 69 2.14 -0.02 -8.09
CA LEU A 69 1.70 0.75 -9.25
C LEU A 69 0.34 0.27 -9.77
N VAL A 70 0.10 -1.04 -9.79
CA VAL A 70 -1.20 -1.62 -10.14
C VAL A 70 -2.27 -1.18 -9.13
N ASN A 71 -1.97 -1.25 -7.84
CA ASN A 71 -2.89 -0.79 -6.79
C ASN A 71 -3.24 0.69 -6.94
N LEU A 72 -2.23 1.54 -7.16
CA LEU A 72 -2.41 2.97 -7.40
C LEU A 72 -3.28 3.22 -8.64
N ALA A 73 -3.01 2.52 -9.74
CA ALA A 73 -3.79 2.65 -10.97
C ALA A 73 -5.25 2.22 -10.78
N SER A 74 -5.50 1.12 -10.07
CA SER A 74 -6.85 0.66 -9.73
C SER A 74 -7.61 1.66 -8.86
N ALA A 75 -6.94 2.21 -7.83
CA ALA A 75 -7.53 3.21 -6.94
C ALA A 75 -7.83 4.52 -7.69
N VAL A 76 -6.94 4.97 -8.59
CA VAL A 76 -7.15 6.19 -9.40
C VAL A 76 -8.28 5.99 -10.41
N ARG A 77 -8.42 4.80 -11.02
CA ARG A 77 -9.53 4.48 -11.95
C ARG A 77 -10.88 4.27 -11.24
N GLY A 78 -10.91 4.30 -9.91
CA GLY A 78 -12.14 4.12 -9.14
C GLY A 78 -12.60 2.66 -9.06
N HIS A 79 -11.70 1.71 -9.35
CA HIS A 79 -11.97 0.27 -9.20
C HIS A 79 -11.66 -0.23 -7.77
N GLY A 80 -11.37 0.66 -6.82
CA GLY A 80 -11.05 0.34 -5.42
C GLY A 80 -12.30 0.12 -4.56
N ALA A 81 -12.19 -0.76 -3.56
CA ALA A 81 -13.28 -1.17 -2.69
C ALA A 81 -13.81 0.04 -1.87
N GLY A 82 -14.98 0.55 -2.26
CA GLY A 82 -15.62 1.72 -1.67
C GLY A 82 -16.27 1.49 -0.31
N GLU A 83 -15.56 0.91 0.66
CA GLU A 83 -16.12 0.47 1.96
C GLU A 83 -15.24 0.90 3.15
N ILE A 84 -15.52 2.10 3.67
CA ILE A 84 -15.14 2.70 4.98
C ILE A 84 -14.00 2.03 5.78
N PHE A 85 -12.82 2.68 5.82
CA PHE A 85 -11.62 2.16 6.52
C PHE A 85 -11.65 2.34 8.04
N VAL A 86 -12.29 3.39 8.56
CA VAL A 86 -12.42 3.64 10.01
C VAL A 86 -13.69 4.44 10.32
N SER A 87 -14.50 3.93 11.25
CA SER A 87 -15.46 4.75 11.99
C SER A 87 -14.90 5.00 13.40
N LEU A 88 -14.88 6.26 13.85
CA LEU A 88 -14.35 6.67 15.17
C LEU A 88 -15.09 6.07 16.38
N ARG A 89 -16.18 5.31 16.19
CA ARG A 89 -17.07 4.92 17.29
C ARG A 89 -16.59 3.79 18.23
N PRO A 90 -15.66 2.88 17.90
CA PRO A 90 -15.15 1.91 18.88
C PRO A 90 -14.07 2.49 19.79
N PHE A 91 -13.30 3.48 19.33
CA PHE A 91 -12.11 3.96 20.04
C PHE A 91 -12.46 4.68 21.35
N GLY A 92 -13.58 5.41 21.38
CA GLY A 92 -14.12 6.04 22.59
C GLY A 92 -14.96 5.14 23.50
N ARG A 93 -15.09 3.84 23.21
CA ARG A 93 -15.79 2.89 24.11
C ARG A 93 -14.86 2.20 25.10
N VAL A 94 -13.54 2.36 24.97
CA VAL A 94 -12.53 1.68 25.78
C VAL A 94 -11.61 2.68 26.50
N LEU A 95 -11.94 3.97 26.46
CA LEU A 95 -11.21 5.06 27.11
C LEU A 95 -12.14 5.79 28.08
#